data_AF-A0A7S2CZB3-F1
#
_entry.id   AF-A0A7S2CZB3-F1
#
_cell.length_a   1.000
_cell.length_b   1.000
_cell.length_c   1.000
_cell.angle_alpha   90.00
_cell.angle_beta   90.00
_cell.angle_gamma   90.00
#
_symmetry.space_group_name_H-M   'P 1'
#
loop_
_entity.id
_entity.type
_entity.pdbx_description
1 polymer ?
#
loop_
_entity_poly.entity_id
_entity_poly.type
_entity_poly.pdbx_seq_one_letter_code
_entity_poly.pdbx_strand_id
1 'polypeptide(L)'
;MYTHTSSSATTTTNGAEAEEAVLLAASTLSSTSRISVSAGSSSDLPPSPLTSFLQAPGGGDVSGTVVGGYDSVFVDPKYHSHYDTTARDMTSLDAGVITDTATLVARAAYTLAGGDDDDVLPEANETLVGELIDCLTTSWRCNLMAMYIESEVKAIGSAMGIKLTSADIDFGSEPPSYYVSVLSPGTGQPLVAHNKMVYAKIPADGTFKKGEDRIYVLPSALEMFTRAFLADILGSGSTDEETFYCETESDCGICPLSSGGGRMECVANGRCVCHTAFYHTALDPGLEADESPGVFTVMNASEPLYAEPTWGIIGATTYMIAGTLSGAFVLSLGIVLLVASVKGSYAIASRLIAADLL
;
A
#
# COMPACT_ATOMS: atom_id res chain seq x y z
N MET A 1 -26.75 -5.11 4.87
CA MET A 1 -25.45 -5.79 5.03
C MET A 1 -25.69 -7.20 5.52
N TYR A 2 -24.76 -8.10 5.22
CA TYR A 2 -24.89 -9.52 5.53
C TYR A 2 -23.70 -10.02 6.36
N THR A 3 -23.98 -10.84 7.36
CA THR A 3 -22.97 -11.58 8.12
C THR A 3 -22.77 -12.97 7.53
N HIS A 4 -21.52 -13.37 7.32
CA HIS A 4 -21.14 -14.71 6.83
C HIS A 4 -20.18 -15.35 7.84
N THR A 5 -20.57 -16.48 8.42
CA THR A 5 -19.81 -17.14 9.50
C THR A 5 -19.17 -18.43 9.07
N SER A 6 -17.97 -18.69 9.61
CA SER A 6 -17.31 -19.99 9.47
C SER A 6 -17.90 -20.96 10.49
N SER A 7 -18.79 -21.87 10.08
CA SER A 7 -19.25 -22.94 10.96
C SER A 7 -18.21 -24.07 11.02
N SER A 8 -17.22 -23.96 11.91
CA SER A 8 -16.33 -25.10 12.18
C SER A 8 -17.08 -26.14 13.02
N ALA A 9 -17.26 -27.34 12.46
CA ALA A 9 -18.09 -28.43 13.00
C ALA A 9 -17.61 -29.06 14.32
N THR A 10 -16.58 -28.51 14.96
CA THR A 10 -15.97 -29.06 16.19
C THR A 10 -15.92 -28.10 17.38
N THR A 11 -16.28 -26.83 17.20
CA THR A 11 -16.26 -25.81 18.28
C THR A 11 -17.37 -24.78 18.00
N THR A 12 -18.61 -25.19 18.28
CA THR A 12 -19.84 -24.45 17.95
C THR A 12 -20.10 -23.18 18.78
N THR A 13 -19.17 -22.72 19.63
CA THR A 13 -19.38 -21.57 20.51
C THR A 13 -18.84 -20.26 19.92
N ASN A 14 -17.62 -20.24 19.39
CA ASN A 14 -16.92 -18.97 19.14
C ASN A 14 -17.34 -18.25 17.84
N GLY A 15 -17.98 -18.94 16.88
CA GLY A 15 -18.46 -18.34 15.63
C GLY A 15 -19.83 -17.73 15.73
N ALA A 16 -20.68 -18.39 16.52
CA ALA A 16 -21.94 -17.81 16.95
C ALA A 16 -21.68 -16.53 17.76
N GLU A 17 -20.66 -16.51 18.63
CA GLU A 17 -20.30 -15.32 19.43
C GLU A 17 -19.92 -14.10 18.56
N ALA A 18 -19.12 -14.28 17.51
CA ALA A 18 -18.71 -13.17 16.63
C ALA A 18 -19.89 -12.60 15.83
N GLU A 19 -20.77 -13.45 15.31
CA GLU A 19 -21.99 -13.00 14.63
C GLU A 19 -23.01 -12.40 15.59
N GLU A 20 -23.20 -13.00 16.77
CA GLU A 20 -24.06 -12.47 17.82
C GLU A 20 -23.60 -11.08 18.26
N ALA A 21 -22.29 -10.85 18.42
CA ALA A 21 -21.76 -9.53 18.73
C ALA A 21 -22.08 -8.50 17.64
N VAL A 22 -22.01 -8.87 16.36
CA VAL A 22 -22.39 -7.98 15.26
C VAL A 22 -23.90 -7.70 15.27
N LEU A 23 -24.74 -8.71 15.48
CA LEU A 23 -26.19 -8.54 15.55
C LEU A 23 -26.62 -7.72 16.77
N LEU A 24 -25.96 -7.93 17.91
CA LEU A 24 -26.16 -7.12 19.12
C LEU A 24 -25.74 -5.68 18.87
N ALA A 25 -24.56 -5.44 18.31
CA ALA A 25 -24.10 -4.11 17.94
C ALA A 25 -25.10 -3.42 16.99
N ALA A 26 -25.64 -4.13 16.01
CA ALA A 26 -26.65 -3.60 15.09
C ALA A 26 -27.92 -3.15 15.82
N SER A 27 -28.33 -3.85 16.89
CA SER A 27 -29.51 -3.50 17.69
C SER A 27 -29.32 -2.22 18.53
N THR A 28 -28.08 -1.83 18.82
CA THR A 28 -27.74 -0.62 19.56
C THR A 28 -27.62 0.64 18.69
N LEU A 29 -27.61 0.49 17.37
CA LEU A 29 -27.48 1.61 16.44
C LEU A 29 -28.67 2.58 16.59
N SER A 30 -28.42 3.87 16.30
CA SER A 30 -29.47 4.89 16.31
C SER A 30 -30.65 4.49 15.41
N SER A 31 -31.87 4.89 15.76
CA SER A 31 -33.04 4.74 14.91
C SER A 31 -32.93 5.49 13.57
N THR A 32 -31.97 6.41 13.45
CA THR A 32 -31.62 7.12 12.21
C THR A 32 -30.52 6.44 11.39
N SER A 33 -30.03 5.27 11.81
CA SER A 33 -29.04 4.48 11.08
C SER A 33 -29.51 4.18 9.66
N ARG A 34 -28.58 4.26 8.71
CA ARG A 34 -28.80 4.01 7.27
C ARG A 34 -28.55 2.55 6.88
N ILE A 35 -28.12 1.72 7.83
CA ILE A 35 -27.78 0.32 7.59
C ILE A 35 -28.75 -0.64 8.30
N SER A 36 -28.96 -1.79 7.68
CA SER A 36 -29.57 -2.96 8.29
C SER A 36 -28.63 -4.15 8.16
N VAL A 37 -28.64 -5.05 9.14
CA VAL A 37 -27.79 -6.23 9.19
C VAL A 37 -28.66 -7.47 9.29
N SER A 38 -28.32 -8.49 8.51
CA SER A 38 -28.99 -9.80 8.51
C SER A 38 -27.98 -10.92 8.31
N ALA A 39 -28.29 -12.13 8.77
CA ALA A 39 -27.51 -13.31 8.42
C ALA A 39 -27.52 -13.55 6.89
N GLY A 40 -26.37 -13.96 6.36
CA GLY A 40 -26.24 -14.41 4.97
C GLY A 40 -27.03 -15.70 4.72
N SER A 41 -27.50 -15.88 3.49
CA SER A 41 -28.20 -17.09 3.06
C SER A 41 -27.25 -18.22 2.63
N SER A 42 -25.99 -17.89 2.36
CA SER A 42 -24.94 -18.83 1.97
C SER A 42 -24.24 -19.43 3.19
N SER A 43 -23.94 -20.72 3.16
CA SER A 43 -23.03 -21.37 4.11
C SER A 43 -21.55 -21.16 3.77
N ASP A 44 -21.26 -20.76 2.53
CA ASP A 44 -19.90 -20.53 2.05
C ASP A 44 -19.45 -19.12 2.41
N LEU A 45 -18.22 -19.00 2.90
CA LEU A 45 -17.61 -17.71 3.17
C LEU A 45 -17.26 -16.97 1.87
N PRO A 46 -17.53 -15.67 1.80
CA PRO A 46 -17.00 -14.85 0.72
C PRO A 46 -15.45 -14.83 0.74
N PRO A 47 -14.79 -14.65 -0.42
CA PRO A 47 -13.35 -14.48 -0.48
C PRO A 47 -12.90 -13.32 0.42
N SER A 48 -12.13 -13.63 1.47
CA SER A 48 -11.71 -12.67 2.49
C SER A 48 -10.48 -13.19 3.24
N PRO A 49 -9.71 -12.34 3.93
CA PRO A 49 -8.55 -12.77 4.71
C PRO A 49 -8.89 -13.83 5.78
N LEU A 50 -10.14 -13.89 6.27
CA LEU A 50 -10.58 -14.91 7.23
C LEU A 50 -10.30 -16.33 6.73
N THR A 51 -10.43 -16.59 5.42
CA THR A 51 -10.15 -17.92 4.85
C THR A 51 -8.69 -18.33 5.04
N SER A 52 -7.75 -17.38 5.01
CA SER A 52 -6.33 -17.66 5.26
C SER A 52 -6.08 -18.06 6.72
N PHE A 53 -6.75 -17.40 7.68
CA PHE A 53 -6.66 -17.78 9.09
C PHE A 53 -7.25 -19.17 9.37
N LEU A 54 -8.39 -19.50 8.74
CA LEU A 54 -9.03 -20.80 8.89
C LEU A 54 -8.21 -21.94 8.26
N GLN A 55 -7.44 -21.64 7.21
CA GLN A 55 -6.57 -22.61 6.54
C GLN A 55 -5.19 -22.76 7.19
N ALA A 56 -4.77 -21.80 8.03
CA ALA A 56 -3.49 -21.85 8.71
C ALA A 56 -3.39 -23.04 9.69
N PRO A 57 -2.19 -23.52 10.02
CA PRO A 57 -2.01 -24.49 11.10
C PRO A 57 -2.60 -23.96 12.42
N GLY A 58 -3.55 -24.69 13.02
CA GLY A 58 -4.31 -24.24 14.19
C GLY A 58 -5.56 -23.41 13.86
N GLY A 59 -5.87 -23.19 12.57
CA GLY A 59 -7.04 -22.44 12.11
C GLY A 59 -8.39 -23.03 12.51
N GLY A 60 -8.43 -24.32 12.91
CA GLY A 60 -9.62 -24.94 13.48
C GLY A 60 -10.08 -24.35 14.81
N ASP A 61 -9.19 -23.64 15.51
CA ASP A 61 -9.49 -22.92 16.76
C ASP A 61 -9.86 -21.45 16.51
N VAL A 62 -9.72 -20.98 15.27
CA VAL A 62 -10.07 -19.61 14.87
C VAL A 62 -11.53 -19.60 14.44
N SER A 63 -12.23 -18.57 14.86
CA SER A 63 -13.59 -18.31 14.47
C SER A 63 -13.76 -16.86 14.06
N GLY A 64 -14.63 -16.59 13.10
CA GLY A 64 -14.86 -15.23 12.63
C GLY A 64 -16.12 -15.07 11.81
N THR A 65 -16.50 -13.80 11.67
CA THR A 65 -17.64 -13.33 10.88
C THR A 65 -17.14 -12.34 9.86
N VAL A 66 -17.56 -12.51 8.60
CA VAL A 66 -17.35 -11.51 7.55
C VAL A 66 -18.60 -10.67 7.41
N VAL A 67 -18.46 -9.35 7.55
CA VAL A 67 -19.53 -8.40 7.25
C VAL A 67 -19.38 -7.93 5.82
N GLY A 68 -20.35 -8.27 4.96
CA GLY A 68 -20.34 -7.95 3.54
C GLY A 68 -21.49 -7.02 3.13
N GLY A 69 -21.25 -6.24 2.07
CA GLY A 69 -22.28 -5.44 1.40
C GLY A 69 -23.26 -6.26 0.55
N TYR A 70 -23.08 -7.57 0.47
CA TYR A 70 -23.84 -8.49 -0.37
C TYR A 70 -24.11 -9.82 0.32
N ASP A 71 -25.15 -10.50 -0.13
CA ASP A 71 -25.51 -11.84 0.34
C ASP A 71 -24.71 -12.90 -0.42
N SER A 72 -25.14 -13.27 -1.62
CA SER A 72 -24.51 -14.33 -2.42
C SER A 72 -23.76 -13.87 -3.66
N VAL A 73 -24.03 -12.64 -4.15
CA VAL A 73 -23.43 -12.10 -5.38
C VAL A 73 -23.02 -10.66 -5.15
N PHE A 74 -21.81 -10.27 -5.58
CA PHE A 74 -21.35 -8.88 -5.53
C PHE A 74 -22.36 -7.93 -6.18
N VAL A 75 -22.67 -6.84 -5.48
CA VAL A 75 -23.60 -5.82 -5.97
C VAL A 75 -22.96 -4.97 -7.08
N ASP A 76 -21.66 -4.73 -7.01
CA ASP A 76 -20.95 -3.91 -7.99
C ASP A 76 -20.47 -4.73 -9.21
N PRO A 77 -20.99 -4.48 -10.42
CA PRO A 77 -20.52 -5.13 -11.64
C PRO A 77 -19.11 -4.69 -12.08
N LYS A 78 -18.52 -3.67 -11.44
CA LYS A 78 -17.23 -3.08 -11.80
C LYS A 78 -16.08 -3.56 -10.90
N TYR A 79 -16.32 -4.51 -10.00
CA TYR A 79 -15.35 -5.05 -9.04
C TYR A 79 -13.95 -5.26 -9.68
N HIS A 80 -12.93 -4.61 -9.09
CA HIS A 80 -11.53 -4.63 -9.55
C HIS A 80 -11.30 -4.20 -11.02
N SER A 81 -12.11 -3.27 -11.55
CA SER A 81 -11.91 -2.69 -12.88
C SER A 81 -11.49 -1.21 -12.82
N HIS A 82 -10.94 -0.68 -13.92
CA HIS A 82 -10.69 0.76 -14.05
C HIS A 82 -11.94 1.65 -14.01
N TYR A 83 -13.14 1.05 -14.00
CA TYR A 83 -14.41 1.77 -13.85
C TYR A 83 -14.86 1.86 -12.40
N ASP A 84 -14.22 1.12 -11.48
CA ASP A 84 -14.42 1.20 -10.03
C ASP A 84 -13.76 2.47 -9.48
N THR A 85 -14.40 3.62 -9.77
CA THR A 85 -13.89 4.95 -9.43
C THR A 85 -15.03 5.85 -8.99
N THR A 86 -14.78 6.72 -8.00
CA THR A 86 -15.75 7.72 -7.54
C THR A 86 -16.02 8.80 -8.57
N ALA A 87 -15.05 9.10 -9.43
CA ALA A 87 -15.11 10.16 -10.44
C ALA A 87 -16.24 10.00 -11.48
N ARG A 88 -16.84 8.81 -11.61
CA ARG A 88 -17.95 8.56 -12.54
C ARG A 88 -19.27 8.17 -11.86
N ASP A 89 -19.25 7.91 -10.56
CA ASP A 89 -20.39 7.37 -9.81
C ASP A 89 -20.33 7.81 -8.33
N MET A 90 -20.24 9.13 -8.08
CA MET A 90 -20.27 9.72 -6.72
C MET A 90 -21.51 9.33 -5.90
N THR A 91 -22.49 8.66 -6.51
CA THR A 91 -23.67 8.12 -5.85
C THR A 91 -23.43 6.79 -5.13
N SER A 92 -22.27 6.14 -5.28
CA SER A 92 -22.01 4.81 -4.68
C SER A 92 -21.39 4.85 -3.27
N LEU A 93 -20.70 5.93 -2.89
CA LEU A 93 -20.05 6.05 -1.58
C LEU A 93 -20.76 7.13 -0.74
N ASP A 94 -21.56 6.69 0.21
CA ASP A 94 -22.22 7.55 1.20
C ASP A 94 -21.39 7.51 2.50
N ALA A 95 -20.77 8.65 2.85
CA ALA A 95 -19.94 8.79 4.05
C ALA A 95 -20.70 8.41 5.32
N GLY A 96 -22.00 8.66 5.32
CA GLY A 96 -22.90 8.30 6.38
C GLY A 96 -23.13 6.81 6.55
N VAL A 97 -23.41 6.11 5.45
CA VAL A 97 -23.52 4.63 5.45
C VAL A 97 -22.22 3.99 5.92
N ILE A 98 -21.08 4.52 5.49
CA ILE A 98 -19.74 4.05 5.91
C ILE A 98 -19.52 4.34 7.40
N THR A 99 -19.96 5.50 7.89
CA THR A 99 -19.89 5.85 9.32
C THR A 99 -20.71 4.90 10.18
N ASP A 100 -21.97 4.63 9.79
CA ASP A 100 -22.84 3.71 10.53
C ASP A 100 -22.24 2.29 10.53
N THR A 101 -21.60 1.89 9.43
CA THR A 101 -20.89 0.61 9.30
C THR A 101 -19.64 0.56 10.18
N ALA A 102 -18.85 1.62 10.24
CA ALA A 102 -17.68 1.71 11.12
C ALA A 102 -18.09 1.67 12.60
N THR A 103 -19.17 2.37 12.97
CA THR A 103 -19.76 2.31 14.32
C THR A 103 -20.23 0.90 14.66
N LEU A 104 -20.90 0.20 13.73
CA LEU A 104 -21.29 -1.20 13.92
C LEU A 104 -20.08 -2.08 14.25
N VAL A 105 -19.01 -2.01 13.44
CA VAL A 105 -17.81 -2.83 13.63
C VAL A 105 -17.10 -2.47 14.94
N ALA A 106 -17.02 -1.18 15.29
CA ALA A 106 -16.41 -0.72 16.54
C ALA A 106 -17.16 -1.24 17.77
N ARG A 107 -18.49 -1.21 17.76
CA ARG A 107 -19.31 -1.74 18.86
C ARG A 107 -19.25 -3.26 18.95
N ALA A 108 -19.25 -3.96 17.82
CA ALA A 108 -19.07 -5.41 17.82
C ALA A 108 -17.70 -5.81 18.42
N ALA A 109 -16.64 -5.09 18.05
CA ALA A 109 -15.30 -5.30 18.63
C ALA A 109 -15.26 -4.99 20.13
N TYR A 110 -15.95 -3.93 20.58
CA TYR A 110 -16.08 -3.59 22.01
C TYR A 110 -16.77 -4.71 22.80
N THR A 111 -17.89 -5.24 22.30
CA THR A 111 -18.59 -6.38 22.91
C THR A 111 -17.70 -7.61 22.96
N LEU A 112 -16.99 -7.94 21.87
CA LEU A 112 -16.06 -9.08 21.83
C LEU A 112 -14.86 -8.91 22.77
N ALA A 113 -14.47 -7.67 23.06
CA ALA A 113 -13.45 -7.36 24.06
C ALA A 113 -13.96 -7.49 25.51
N GLY A 114 -15.24 -7.85 25.71
CA GLY A 114 -15.87 -7.96 27.02
C GLY A 114 -16.44 -6.66 27.57
N GLY A 115 -16.60 -5.64 26.71
CA GLY A 115 -17.27 -4.40 27.07
C GLY A 115 -18.78 -4.61 27.25
N ASP A 116 -19.30 -4.12 28.37
CA ASP A 116 -20.69 -4.30 28.82
C ASP A 116 -21.37 -2.99 29.22
N ASP A 117 -20.71 -1.84 29.01
CA ASP A 117 -21.23 -0.53 29.37
C ASP A 117 -21.95 0.15 28.19
N ASP A 118 -23.28 0.11 28.21
CA ASP A 118 -24.14 0.76 27.22
C ASP A 118 -24.03 2.30 27.25
N ASP A 119 -23.51 2.90 28.32
CA ASP A 119 -23.31 4.35 28.42
C ASP A 119 -22.05 4.83 27.69
N VAL A 120 -21.14 3.91 27.31
CA VAL A 120 -19.85 4.21 26.66
C VAL A 120 -19.69 3.39 25.37
N LEU A 121 -20.67 3.49 24.47
CA LEU A 121 -20.59 2.84 23.17
C LEU A 121 -19.71 3.63 22.19
N PRO A 122 -18.74 2.97 21.50
CA PRO A 122 -17.95 3.64 20.49
C PRO A 122 -18.81 4.10 19.31
N GLU A 123 -18.42 5.23 18.72
CA GLU A 123 -19.07 5.85 17.57
C GLU A 123 -18.03 6.43 16.63
N ALA A 124 -18.19 6.18 15.33
CA ALA A 124 -17.33 6.73 14.30
C ALA A 124 -17.70 8.20 13.99
N ASN A 125 -16.70 9.01 13.68
CA ASN A 125 -16.89 10.42 13.34
C ASN A 125 -17.17 10.60 11.84
N GLU A 126 -18.39 11.01 11.47
CA GLU A 126 -18.82 11.17 10.07
C GLU A 126 -18.00 12.20 9.29
N THR A 127 -17.51 13.26 9.94
CA THR A 127 -16.65 14.26 9.28
C THR A 127 -15.30 13.67 8.90
N LEU A 128 -14.66 12.95 9.83
CA LEU A 128 -13.40 12.25 9.55
C LEU A 128 -13.57 11.18 8.48
N VAL A 129 -14.66 10.41 8.51
CA VAL A 129 -14.98 9.42 7.48
C VAL A 129 -15.13 10.09 6.10
N GLY A 130 -15.83 11.22 6.03
CA GLY A 130 -15.95 12.00 4.80
C GLY A 130 -14.59 12.45 4.25
N GLU A 131 -13.73 13.03 5.10
CA GLU A 131 -12.38 13.43 4.71
C GLU A 131 -11.53 12.23 4.22
N LEU A 132 -11.61 11.10 4.91
CA LEU A 132 -10.93 9.86 4.50
C LEU A 132 -11.41 9.39 3.12
N ILE A 133 -12.71 9.37 2.86
CA ILE A 133 -13.27 8.97 1.57
C ILE A 133 -12.77 9.89 0.46
N ASP A 134 -12.82 11.21 0.66
CA ASP A 134 -12.36 12.18 -0.32
C ASP A 134 -10.87 11.96 -0.66
N CYS A 135 -10.04 11.81 0.37
CA CYS A 135 -8.60 11.54 0.23
C CYS A 135 -8.31 10.21 -0.48
N LEU A 136 -8.90 9.13 0.00
CA LEU A 136 -8.63 7.76 -0.45
C LEU A 136 -9.11 7.52 -1.89
N THR A 137 -10.12 8.27 -2.35
CA THR A 137 -10.71 8.05 -3.67
C THR A 137 -10.30 9.10 -4.70
N THR A 138 -9.88 10.29 -4.27
CA THR A 138 -9.52 11.39 -5.17
C THR A 138 -8.04 11.66 -5.21
N SER A 139 -7.37 11.77 -4.05
CA SER A 139 -5.96 12.17 -3.99
C SER A 139 -5.33 11.89 -2.63
N TRP A 140 -4.29 11.06 -2.60
CA TRP A 140 -3.47 10.84 -1.40
C TRP A 140 -2.63 12.07 -0.99
N ARG A 141 -2.67 13.14 -1.78
CA ARG A 141 -2.04 14.44 -1.48
C ARG A 141 -2.97 15.39 -0.71
N CYS A 142 -4.19 14.98 -0.38
CA CYS A 142 -5.09 15.77 0.44
C CYS A 142 -4.43 16.14 1.79
N ASN A 143 -4.93 17.19 2.44
CA ASN A 143 -4.34 17.70 3.69
C ASN A 143 -4.26 16.63 4.79
N LEU A 144 -5.30 15.81 4.97
CA LEU A 144 -5.33 14.77 5.98
C LEU A 144 -4.19 13.76 5.75
N MET A 145 -4.13 13.13 4.59
CA MET A 145 -3.10 12.12 4.29
C MET A 145 -1.68 12.73 4.25
N ALA A 146 -1.51 13.89 3.62
CA ALA A 146 -0.21 14.55 3.51
C ALA A 146 0.42 14.80 4.89
N MET A 147 -0.39 15.22 5.87
CA MET A 147 0.08 15.48 7.24
C MET A 147 0.70 14.24 7.90
N TYR A 148 0.02 13.09 7.80
CA TYR A 148 0.51 11.83 8.39
C TYR A 148 1.68 11.25 7.60
N ILE A 149 1.63 11.30 6.26
CA ILE A 149 2.72 10.84 5.41
C ILE A 149 3.99 11.67 5.68
N GLU A 150 3.88 12.99 5.81
CA GLU A 150 5.03 13.84 6.12
C GLU A 150 5.63 13.57 7.50
N SER A 151 4.78 13.28 8.49
CA SER A 151 5.25 12.85 9.82
C SER A 151 6.04 11.54 9.72
N GLU A 152 5.49 10.57 8.99
CA GLU A 152 6.11 9.26 8.80
C GLU A 152 7.45 9.34 8.06
N VAL A 153 7.49 10.13 6.99
CA VAL A 153 8.70 10.41 6.22
C VAL A 153 9.82 10.96 7.10
N LYS A 154 9.49 11.88 8.01
CA LYS A 154 10.46 12.43 8.97
C LYS A 154 10.92 11.38 9.98
N ALA A 155 10.00 10.58 10.51
CA ALA A 155 10.31 9.50 11.45
C ALA A 155 11.26 8.47 10.81
N ILE A 156 10.90 7.95 9.64
CA ILE A 156 11.72 7.01 8.86
C ILE A 156 13.06 7.63 8.49
N GLY A 157 13.09 8.87 7.99
CA GLY A 157 14.32 9.57 7.65
C GLY A 157 15.27 9.72 8.84
N SER A 158 14.71 10.09 10.00
CA SER A 158 15.44 10.18 11.27
C SER A 158 16.01 8.82 11.70
N ALA A 159 15.18 7.76 11.72
CA ALA A 159 15.57 6.41 12.10
C ALA A 159 16.66 5.83 11.16
N MET A 160 16.59 6.13 9.87
CA MET A 160 17.56 5.69 8.87
C MET A 160 18.81 6.58 8.80
N GLY A 161 18.82 7.75 9.46
CA GLY A 161 19.89 8.74 9.36
C GLY A 161 20.08 9.25 7.94
N ILE A 162 18.97 9.49 7.22
CA ILE A 162 18.95 10.08 5.87
C ILE A 162 17.99 11.27 5.83
N LYS A 163 18.23 12.20 4.91
CA LYS A 163 17.27 13.26 4.64
C LYS A 163 16.23 12.75 3.66
N LEU A 164 15.03 12.45 4.15
CA LEU A 164 13.88 12.07 3.36
C LEU A 164 12.83 13.19 3.39
N THR A 165 12.17 13.43 2.27
CA THR A 165 11.10 14.42 2.12
C THR A 165 9.91 13.82 1.38
N SER A 166 8.74 14.46 1.46
CA SER A 166 7.56 14.03 0.69
C SER A 166 7.77 14.07 -0.83
N ALA A 167 8.79 14.79 -1.32
CA ALA A 167 9.16 14.75 -2.73
C ALA A 167 9.84 13.43 -3.15
N ASP A 168 10.34 12.66 -2.19
CA ASP A 168 10.98 11.36 -2.40
C ASP A 168 9.98 10.19 -2.37
N ILE A 169 8.71 10.47 -2.05
CA ILE A 169 7.65 9.46 -1.94
C ILE A 169 6.86 9.39 -3.24
N ASP A 170 6.65 8.17 -3.72
CA ASP A 170 5.73 7.90 -4.82
C ASP A 170 4.30 7.87 -4.29
N PHE A 171 3.51 8.87 -4.69
CA PHE A 171 2.08 8.96 -4.38
C PHE A 171 1.20 8.20 -5.39
N GLY A 172 1.80 7.59 -6.42
CA GLY A 172 1.09 6.87 -7.46
C GLY A 172 0.29 7.79 -8.38
N SER A 173 -0.77 7.22 -8.98
CA SER A 173 -1.69 7.94 -9.87
C SER A 173 -2.67 8.82 -9.11
N GLU A 174 -3.27 9.77 -9.82
CA GLU A 174 -4.43 10.54 -9.35
C GLU A 174 -5.58 10.36 -10.36
N PRO A 175 -6.71 9.74 -9.99
CA PRO A 175 -7.03 9.19 -8.66
C PRO A 175 -6.13 8.01 -8.25
N PRO A 176 -6.08 7.69 -6.94
CA PRO A 176 -5.14 6.70 -6.43
C PRO A 176 -5.42 5.28 -6.95
N SER A 177 -4.33 4.51 -7.08
CA SER A 177 -4.39 3.08 -7.41
C SER A 177 -4.07 2.27 -6.16
N TYR A 178 -4.91 1.28 -5.86
CA TYR A 178 -4.71 0.33 -4.75
C TYR A 178 -3.91 -0.90 -5.17
N TYR A 179 -3.28 -0.85 -6.34
CA TYR A 179 -2.32 -1.86 -6.73
C TYR A 179 -1.14 -1.88 -5.75
N VAL A 180 -0.87 -3.05 -5.17
CA VAL A 180 0.18 -3.24 -4.14
C VAL A 180 1.61 -3.06 -4.67
N SER A 181 1.77 -2.91 -5.99
CA SER A 181 3.09 -2.83 -6.64
C SER A 181 3.95 -4.08 -6.40
N VAL A 182 5.20 -4.02 -6.84
CA VAL A 182 6.22 -5.01 -6.51
C VAL A 182 6.82 -4.71 -5.15
N LEU A 183 7.23 -5.75 -4.43
CA LEU A 183 8.10 -5.59 -3.28
C LEU A 183 9.48 -5.14 -3.77
N SER A 184 9.82 -3.87 -3.56
CA SER A 184 11.06 -3.27 -4.05
C SER A 184 11.68 -2.29 -3.04
N PRO A 185 12.92 -1.81 -3.24
CA PRO A 185 13.53 -0.80 -2.39
C PRO A 185 12.73 0.47 -2.15
N GLY A 186 11.87 0.85 -3.09
CA GLY A 186 11.01 2.04 -2.96
C GLY A 186 9.57 1.72 -2.55
N THR A 187 9.23 0.44 -2.35
CA THR A 187 7.85 -0.03 -2.15
C THR A 187 7.82 -1.20 -1.16
N GLY A 188 8.03 -0.87 0.12
CA GLY A 188 7.77 -1.75 1.26
C GLY A 188 8.78 -2.88 1.51
N GLN A 189 9.77 -3.10 0.62
CA GLN A 189 10.76 -4.16 0.84
C GLN A 189 11.72 -3.78 1.97
N PRO A 190 11.83 -4.58 3.05
CA PRO A 190 12.96 -4.47 3.96
C PRO A 190 14.23 -4.89 3.22
N LEU A 191 15.18 -3.99 3.18
CA LEU A 191 16.46 -4.19 2.53
C LEU A 191 17.60 -3.93 3.48
N VAL A 192 18.64 -4.71 3.31
CA VAL A 192 19.89 -4.60 4.04
C VAL A 192 20.92 -4.07 3.07
N ALA A 193 21.34 -2.83 3.26
CA ALA A 193 22.56 -2.36 2.63
C ALA A 193 23.76 -2.91 3.41
N HIS A 194 24.59 -3.71 2.74
CA HIS A 194 25.82 -4.28 3.29
C HIS A 194 26.96 -4.16 2.26
N ASN A 195 28.11 -3.62 2.65
CA ASN A 195 29.27 -3.40 1.77
C ASN A 195 28.93 -2.73 0.41
N LYS A 196 28.05 -1.71 0.42
CA LYS A 196 27.54 -0.97 -0.78
C LYS A 196 26.63 -1.77 -1.72
N MET A 197 26.27 -2.99 -1.36
CA MET A 197 25.27 -3.81 -2.05
C MET A 197 23.98 -3.80 -1.23
N VAL A 198 22.84 -4.03 -1.89
CA VAL A 198 21.52 -4.02 -1.25
C VAL A 198 20.90 -5.41 -1.36
N TYR A 199 20.55 -6.00 -0.23
CA TYR A 199 20.10 -7.37 -0.12
C TYR A 199 18.68 -7.44 0.43
N ALA A 200 17.91 -8.43 -0.03
CA ALA A 200 16.60 -8.74 0.52
C ALA A 200 16.69 -9.60 1.81
N LYS A 201 17.88 -10.11 2.12
CA LYS A 201 18.21 -10.93 3.29
C LYS A 201 19.63 -10.60 3.75
N ILE A 202 19.90 -10.58 5.06
CA ILE A 202 21.26 -10.39 5.57
C ILE A 202 22.13 -11.56 5.07
N PRO A 203 23.28 -11.32 4.40
CA PRO A 203 24.19 -12.38 3.98
C PRO A 203 24.69 -13.20 5.18
N ALA A 204 24.71 -14.53 5.06
CA ALA A 204 25.04 -15.44 6.16
C ALA A 204 26.49 -15.28 6.69
N ASP A 205 27.39 -14.73 5.89
CA ASP A 205 28.81 -14.51 6.20
C ASP A 205 29.12 -13.10 6.73
N GLY A 206 28.14 -12.19 6.70
CA GLY A 206 28.30 -10.79 7.06
C GLY A 206 28.02 -10.50 8.53
N THR A 207 29.02 -10.06 9.29
CA THR A 207 28.76 -9.35 10.56
C THR A 207 28.16 -7.98 10.23
N PHE A 208 26.96 -7.67 10.73
CA PHE A 208 26.34 -6.34 10.57
C PHE A 208 27.25 -5.25 11.17
N LYS A 209 27.86 -4.44 10.32
CA LYS A 209 28.77 -3.38 10.71
C LYS A 209 27.99 -2.10 10.98
N LYS A 210 27.76 -1.83 12.26
CA LYS A 210 27.14 -0.57 12.72
C LYS A 210 27.86 0.64 12.11
N GLY A 211 27.17 1.40 11.25
CA GLY A 211 27.69 2.61 10.60
C GLY A 211 28.01 2.46 9.11
N GLU A 212 28.30 1.24 8.65
CA GLU A 212 28.45 0.90 7.22
C GLU A 212 27.19 0.24 6.66
N ASP A 213 26.56 -0.60 7.47
CA ASP A 213 25.36 -1.34 7.11
C ASP A 213 24.11 -0.63 7.62
N ARG A 214 23.05 -0.69 6.81
CA ARG A 214 21.76 -0.10 7.17
C ARG A 214 20.62 -1.01 6.73
N ILE A 215 19.56 -1.01 7.53
CA ILE A 215 18.29 -1.63 7.14
C ILE A 215 17.39 -0.48 6.70
N TYR A 216 16.76 -0.64 5.54
CA TYR A 216 15.89 0.36 4.94
C TYR A 216 14.56 -0.30 4.60
N VAL A 217 13.47 0.34 4.99
CA VAL A 217 12.13 0.05 4.48
C VAL A 217 11.57 1.41 4.07
N LEU A 218 11.17 1.55 2.81
CA LEU A 218 10.43 2.70 2.32
C LEU A 218 9.02 2.24 1.96
N PRO A 219 8.06 2.33 2.89
CA PRO A 219 6.66 2.02 2.61
C PRO A 219 6.08 2.91 1.52
N SER A 220 5.00 2.45 0.88
CA SER A 220 4.23 3.29 -0.04
C SER A 220 3.52 4.45 0.69
N ALA A 221 3.08 5.48 -0.04
CA ALA A 221 2.33 6.60 0.55
C ALA A 221 1.11 6.14 1.36
N LEU A 222 0.38 5.13 0.88
CA LEU A 222 -0.77 4.58 1.58
C LEU A 222 -0.36 3.84 2.86
N GLU A 223 0.70 3.03 2.81
CA GLU A 223 1.23 2.32 3.99
C GLU A 223 1.75 3.30 5.06
N MET A 224 2.43 4.37 4.63
CA MET A 224 2.87 5.47 5.50
C MET A 224 1.69 6.12 6.19
N PHE A 225 0.67 6.51 5.42
CA PHE A 225 -0.55 7.07 5.97
C PHE A 225 -1.21 6.12 6.96
N THR A 226 -1.48 4.87 6.56
CA THR A 226 -2.22 3.91 7.39
C THR A 226 -1.51 3.66 8.71
N ARG A 227 -0.19 3.43 8.71
CA ARG A 227 0.53 3.19 9.96
C ARG A 227 0.52 4.43 10.86
N ALA A 228 0.87 5.60 10.33
CA ALA A 228 0.97 6.83 11.12
C ALA A 228 -0.40 7.28 11.65
N PHE A 229 -1.45 7.15 10.84
CA PHE A 229 -2.82 7.45 11.22
C PHE A 229 -3.31 6.51 12.34
N LEU A 230 -3.10 5.20 12.19
CA LEU A 230 -3.44 4.24 13.24
C LEU A 230 -2.63 4.47 14.52
N ALA A 231 -1.34 4.80 14.40
CA ALA A 231 -0.49 5.11 15.55
C ALA A 231 -1.02 6.31 16.36
N ASP A 232 -1.44 7.39 15.69
CA ASP A 232 -2.03 8.56 16.39
C ASP A 232 -3.36 8.20 17.04
N ILE A 233 -4.30 7.62 16.27
CA ILE A 233 -5.65 7.32 16.78
C ILE A 233 -5.58 6.33 17.95
N LEU A 234 -4.86 5.22 17.82
CA LEU A 234 -4.77 4.19 18.86
C LEU A 234 -3.81 4.56 19.99
N GLY A 235 -2.76 5.32 19.68
CA GLY A 235 -1.76 5.74 20.66
C GLY A 235 -2.17 6.96 21.48
N SER A 236 -3.12 7.76 21.01
CA SER A 236 -3.59 8.98 21.70
C SER A 236 -4.17 8.74 23.09
N GLY A 237 -4.71 7.55 23.37
CA GLY A 237 -5.22 7.17 24.69
C GLY A 237 -4.14 6.78 25.71
N SER A 238 -2.85 6.79 25.33
CA SER A 238 -1.74 6.29 26.15
C SER A 238 -0.99 7.34 26.97
N THR A 239 -1.32 8.63 26.80
CA THR A 239 -0.62 9.75 27.46
C THR A 239 -1.62 10.68 28.12
N ASP A 240 -1.38 11.06 29.39
CA ASP A 240 -2.12 12.15 30.04
C ASP A 240 -1.92 13.45 29.24
N GLU A 241 -2.98 14.28 29.17
CA GLU A 241 -3.21 15.44 28.28
C GLU A 241 -2.12 16.54 28.15
N GLU A 242 -0.93 16.39 28.74
CA GLU A 242 0.20 17.28 28.42
C GLU A 242 0.73 16.96 27.02
N THR A 243 0.24 17.74 26.05
CA THR A 243 0.66 17.77 24.66
C THR A 243 2.15 18.12 24.54
N PHE A 244 3.00 17.11 24.67
CA PHE A 244 4.40 17.22 24.26
C PHE A 244 4.44 17.47 22.75
N TYR A 245 4.75 18.70 22.36
CA TYR A 245 4.99 19.06 20.97
C TYR A 245 6.33 18.45 20.53
N CYS A 246 6.30 17.62 19.49
CA CYS A 246 7.49 16.99 18.94
C CYS A 246 7.67 17.36 17.46
N GLU A 247 8.92 17.47 17.04
CA GLU A 247 9.29 17.53 15.62
C GLU A 247 9.95 16.23 15.16
N THR A 248 10.56 15.51 16.11
CA THR A 248 11.28 14.25 15.90
C THR A 248 10.98 13.27 17.02
N GLU A 249 11.24 11.99 16.77
CA GLU A 249 11.18 10.94 17.81
C GLU A 249 12.10 11.22 19.00
N SER A 250 13.16 12.02 18.80
CA SER A 250 14.11 12.36 19.85
C SER A 250 13.52 13.29 20.92
N ASP A 251 12.47 14.03 20.57
CA ASP A 251 11.73 14.92 21.47
C ASP A 251 10.79 14.14 22.39
N CYS A 252 10.45 12.90 22.00
CA CYS A 252 9.51 12.06 22.71
C CYS A 252 10.19 11.24 23.83
N GLY A 253 9.48 11.14 24.96
CA GLY A 253 9.90 10.40 26.16
C GLY A 253 9.74 8.88 26.05
N ILE A 254 9.72 8.22 27.20
CA ILE A 254 9.50 6.77 27.30
C ILE A 254 7.99 6.49 27.29
N CYS A 255 7.57 5.48 26.54
CA CYS A 255 6.19 5.04 26.49
C CYS A 255 5.81 4.33 27.81
N PRO A 256 4.79 4.81 28.55
CA PRO A 256 4.39 4.23 29.82
C PRO A 256 3.81 2.81 29.68
N LEU A 257 3.25 2.46 28.52
CA LEU A 257 2.70 1.13 28.24
C LEU A 257 3.77 0.10 27.85
N SER A 258 5.00 0.53 27.59
CA SER A 258 6.08 -0.38 27.21
C SER A 258 6.78 -0.93 28.45
N SER A 259 6.53 -2.20 28.76
CA SER A 259 7.22 -2.95 29.81
C SER A 259 8.74 -3.09 29.58
N GLY A 260 9.23 -2.74 28.38
CA GLY A 260 10.65 -2.72 28.00
C GLY A 260 11.28 -1.32 27.91
N GLY A 261 10.57 -0.25 28.27
CA GLY A 261 11.08 1.12 28.18
C GLY A 261 11.24 1.64 26.74
N GLY A 262 10.39 1.17 25.83
CA GLY A 262 10.33 1.71 24.46
C GLY A 262 10.05 3.21 24.45
N ARG A 263 10.65 3.94 23.51
CA ARG A 263 10.37 5.37 23.34
C ARG A 263 9.00 5.56 22.69
N MET A 264 8.38 6.70 22.96
CA MET A 264 7.23 7.17 22.19
C MET A 264 7.70 7.64 20.81
N GLU A 265 6.81 7.60 19.84
CA GLU A 265 7.03 8.15 18.50
C GLU A 265 6.33 9.48 18.31
N CYS A 266 6.89 10.32 17.43
CA CYS A 266 6.29 11.58 17.04
C CYS A 266 5.39 11.38 15.83
N VAL A 267 4.08 11.55 16.01
CA VAL A 267 3.07 11.43 14.95
C VAL A 267 2.58 12.79 14.49
N ALA A 268 1.65 12.79 13.53
CA ALA A 268 1.05 14.00 12.99
C ALA A 268 0.50 14.91 14.10
N ASN A 269 0.44 16.22 13.81
CA ASN A 269 0.13 17.29 14.77
C ASN A 269 1.18 17.47 15.89
N GLY A 270 2.37 16.86 15.76
CA GLY A 270 3.46 17.02 16.70
C GLY A 270 3.17 16.38 18.04
N ARG A 271 2.48 15.24 18.07
CA ARG A 271 2.14 14.54 19.31
C ARG A 271 3.06 13.36 19.54
N CYS A 272 3.47 13.13 20.78
CA CYS A 272 4.14 11.90 21.17
C CYS A 272 3.11 10.84 21.56
N VAL A 273 3.18 9.66 20.95
CA VAL A 273 2.30 8.52 21.26
C VAL A 273 3.10 7.24 21.46
N CYS A 274 2.56 6.29 22.22
CA CYS A 274 3.13 4.95 22.29
C CYS A 274 2.99 4.23 20.94
N HIS A 275 4.01 3.44 20.56
CA HIS A 275 3.96 2.58 19.39
C HIS A 275 2.81 1.56 19.48
N THR A 276 1.82 1.69 18.60
CA THR A 276 0.65 0.80 18.52
C THR A 276 0.41 0.25 17.13
N ALA A 277 1.07 0.80 16.09
CA ALA A 277 0.95 0.37 14.71
C ALA A 277 2.33 0.05 14.11
N PHE A 278 2.42 -1.11 13.45
CA PHE A 278 3.68 -1.67 12.95
C PHE A 278 3.56 -2.09 11.50
N TYR A 279 4.67 -2.00 10.77
CA TYR A 279 4.79 -2.61 9.45
C TYR A 279 5.04 -4.11 9.57
N HIS A 280 4.40 -4.88 8.69
CA HIS A 280 4.71 -6.28 8.46
C HIS A 280 4.90 -6.52 6.97
N THR A 281 5.92 -7.29 6.61
CA THR A 281 6.14 -7.67 5.22
C THR A 281 5.03 -8.61 4.76
N ALA A 282 4.30 -8.20 3.73
CA ALA A 282 3.35 -9.04 3.02
C ALA A 282 4.04 -9.60 1.76
N LEU A 283 4.63 -10.79 1.90
CA LEU A 283 5.23 -11.54 0.80
C LEU A 283 4.54 -12.90 0.70
N ASP A 284 4.38 -13.40 -0.52
CA ASP A 284 3.83 -14.72 -0.78
C ASP A 284 4.60 -15.81 -0.01
N PRO A 285 3.92 -16.72 0.71
CA PRO A 285 4.56 -17.73 1.54
C PRO A 285 5.35 -18.76 0.72
N GLY A 286 5.08 -18.87 -0.57
CA GLY A 286 5.83 -19.71 -1.50
C GLY A 286 7.17 -19.11 -1.96
N LEU A 287 7.45 -17.85 -1.61
CA LEU A 287 8.68 -17.13 -1.98
C LEU A 287 9.55 -16.86 -0.75
N GLU A 288 10.86 -16.98 -0.93
CA GLU A 288 11.85 -16.52 0.05
C GLU A 288 12.91 -15.65 -0.64
N ALA A 289 13.38 -14.61 0.04
CA ALA A 289 14.51 -13.82 -0.41
C ALA A 289 15.81 -14.66 -0.37
N ASP A 290 16.52 -14.68 -1.50
CA ASP A 290 17.85 -15.29 -1.60
C ASP A 290 18.91 -14.39 -0.91
N GLU A 291 20.09 -14.93 -0.66
CA GLU A 291 21.27 -14.15 -0.25
C GLU A 291 21.80 -13.26 -1.40
N SER A 292 21.39 -13.54 -2.63
CA SER A 292 21.70 -12.74 -3.81
C SER A 292 20.82 -11.48 -3.87
N PRO A 293 21.39 -10.29 -4.09
CA PRO A 293 20.66 -9.03 -4.26
C PRO A 293 19.50 -9.14 -5.26
N GLY A 294 18.27 -8.88 -4.80
CA GLY A 294 17.07 -8.82 -5.64
C GLY A 294 16.62 -10.16 -6.23
N VAL A 295 17.09 -11.28 -5.69
CA VAL A 295 16.69 -12.63 -6.13
C VAL A 295 15.76 -13.24 -5.10
N PHE A 296 14.72 -13.90 -5.58
CA PHE A 296 13.79 -14.69 -4.76
C PHE A 296 13.77 -16.13 -5.26
N THR A 297 13.70 -17.07 -4.33
CA THR A 297 13.60 -18.50 -4.59
C THR A 297 12.20 -19.00 -4.32
N VAL A 298 11.70 -19.87 -5.20
CA VAL A 298 10.42 -20.56 -5.00
C VAL A 298 10.64 -21.70 -4.02
N MET A 299 10.09 -21.55 -2.82
CA MET A 299 10.16 -22.54 -1.74
C MET A 299 9.03 -23.57 -1.84
N ASN A 300 7.84 -23.12 -2.26
CA ASN A 300 6.69 -24.00 -2.44
C ASN A 300 5.84 -23.54 -3.64
N ALA A 301 5.85 -24.34 -4.70
CA ALA A 301 5.09 -24.06 -5.92
C ALA A 301 3.57 -24.31 -5.80
N SER A 302 3.11 -24.88 -4.67
CA SER A 302 1.69 -25.07 -4.39
C SER A 302 1.04 -23.90 -3.65
N GLU A 303 1.84 -22.96 -3.15
CA GLU A 303 1.37 -21.72 -2.53
C GLU A 303 1.11 -20.63 -3.60
N PRO A 304 0.39 -19.54 -3.25
CA PRO A 304 0.31 -18.36 -4.10
C PRO A 304 1.71 -17.86 -4.48
N LEU A 305 1.89 -17.53 -5.77
CA LEU A 305 3.14 -17.03 -6.35
C LEU A 305 2.82 -15.97 -7.40
N TYR A 306 3.02 -14.71 -7.04
CA TYR A 306 2.85 -13.56 -7.91
C TYR A 306 4.19 -12.83 -8.07
N ALA A 307 4.63 -12.71 -9.32
CA ALA A 307 5.81 -11.96 -9.67
C ALA A 307 5.50 -11.09 -10.89
N GLU A 308 5.83 -9.82 -10.81
CA GLU A 308 5.66 -8.88 -11.92
C GLU A 308 6.95 -8.81 -12.75
N PRO A 309 6.87 -8.81 -14.10
CA PRO A 309 8.05 -8.61 -14.93
C PRO A 309 8.63 -7.21 -14.76
N THR A 310 9.96 -7.09 -14.74
CA THR A 310 10.62 -5.78 -14.80
C THR A 310 10.59 -5.23 -16.22
N TRP A 311 10.18 -3.97 -16.40
CA TRP A 311 10.25 -3.26 -17.68
C TRP A 311 11.32 -2.16 -17.66
N GLY A 312 11.76 -1.77 -18.86
CA GLY A 312 12.60 -0.59 -19.04
C GLY A 312 11.75 0.68 -19.05
N ILE A 313 11.79 1.44 -20.14
CA ILE A 313 10.93 2.62 -20.31
C ILE A 313 9.66 2.19 -21.04
N ILE A 314 8.51 2.32 -20.37
CA ILE A 314 7.20 2.21 -21.01
C ILE A 314 6.79 3.60 -21.48
N GLY A 315 6.48 3.74 -22.77
CA GLY A 315 6.01 4.99 -23.33
C GLY A 315 5.33 4.77 -24.67
N ALA A 316 4.38 5.64 -24.97
CA ALA A 316 3.77 5.73 -26.30
C ALA A 316 4.23 7.03 -26.95
N THR A 317 4.69 6.96 -28.20
CA THR A 317 5.03 8.14 -28.99
C THR A 317 4.33 8.07 -30.33
N THR A 318 3.65 9.14 -30.70
CA THR A 318 3.03 9.28 -32.01
C THR A 318 3.97 10.05 -32.95
N TYR A 319 4.11 9.57 -34.17
CA TYR A 319 4.90 10.24 -35.20
C TYR A 319 4.30 9.97 -36.58
N MET A 320 4.53 10.89 -37.51
CA MET A 320 4.14 10.67 -38.91
C MET A 320 5.14 9.74 -39.57
N ILE A 321 4.64 8.64 -40.13
CA ILE A 321 5.45 7.72 -40.93
C ILE A 321 5.48 8.26 -42.36
N ALA A 322 6.67 8.62 -42.85
CA ALA A 322 6.84 8.90 -44.27
C ALA A 322 6.49 7.64 -45.08
N GLY A 323 5.79 7.80 -46.21
CA GLY A 323 5.38 6.67 -47.04
C GLY A 323 6.55 5.74 -47.36
N THR A 324 6.29 4.46 -47.56
CA THR A 324 7.33 3.42 -47.75
C THR A 324 8.32 3.73 -48.88
N LEU A 325 7.89 4.50 -49.88
CA LEU A 325 8.74 4.93 -51.00
C LEU A 325 9.64 6.12 -50.68
N SER A 326 9.30 6.95 -49.69
CA SER A 326 10.06 8.16 -49.34
C SER A 326 11.46 7.82 -48.86
N GLY A 327 11.59 6.79 -48.01
CA GLY A 327 12.90 6.30 -47.55
C GLY A 327 13.76 5.79 -48.70
N ALA A 328 13.19 4.99 -49.60
CA ALA A 328 13.89 4.47 -50.76
C ALA A 328 14.32 5.58 -51.74
N PHE A 329 13.47 6.57 -51.96
CA PHE A 329 13.78 7.72 -52.81
C PHE A 329 14.93 8.57 -52.24
N VAL A 330 14.86 8.93 -50.95
CA VAL A 330 15.90 9.73 -50.29
C VAL A 330 17.24 8.98 -50.26
N LEU A 331 17.22 7.68 -49.97
CA LEU A 331 18.42 6.85 -49.98
C LEU A 331 19.03 6.76 -51.40
N SER A 332 18.20 6.52 -52.41
CA SER A 332 18.66 6.43 -53.80
C SER A 332 19.26 7.74 -54.29
N LEU A 333 18.60 8.87 -54.00
CA LEU A 333 19.10 10.19 -54.33
C LEU A 333 20.43 10.48 -53.61
N GLY A 334 20.53 10.11 -52.33
CA GLY A 334 21.77 10.24 -51.55
C GLY A 334 22.94 9.45 -52.16
N ILE A 335 22.71 8.21 -52.61
CA ILE A 335 23.73 7.38 -53.26
C ILE A 335 24.19 8.01 -54.58
N VAL A 336 23.26 8.50 -55.41
CA VAL A 336 23.59 9.14 -56.69
C VAL A 336 24.46 10.38 -56.48
N LEU A 337 24.08 11.24 -55.53
CA LEU A 337 24.86 12.44 -55.20
C LEU A 337 26.26 12.08 -54.66
N LEU A 338 26.37 11.08 -53.78
CA LEU A 338 27.65 10.61 -53.26
C LEU A 338 28.59 10.14 -54.38
N VAL A 339 28.10 9.29 -55.29
CA VAL A 339 28.90 8.78 -56.43
C VAL A 339 29.32 9.93 -57.35
N ALA A 340 28.42 10.87 -57.63
CA ALA A 340 28.71 12.04 -58.45
C ALA A 340 29.80 12.92 -57.81
N SER A 341 29.71 13.18 -56.50
CA SER A 341 30.72 13.94 -55.75
C SER A 341 32.07 13.24 -55.76
N VAL A 342 32.13 11.93 -55.48
CA VAL A 342 33.40 11.18 -55.50
C VAL A 342 34.04 11.20 -56.88
N LYS A 343 33.27 10.94 -57.94
CA LYS A 343 33.78 10.99 -59.32
C LYS A 343 34.21 12.40 -59.72
N GLY A 344 33.45 13.42 -59.35
CA GLY A 344 33.77 14.82 -59.60
C GLY A 344 35.05 15.26 -58.90
N SER A 345 35.18 14.96 -57.61
CA SER A 345 36.40 15.22 -56.84
C SER A 345 37.60 14.47 -57.41
N TYR A 346 37.45 13.20 -57.77
CA TYR A 346 38.49 12.43 -58.43
C TYR A 346 38.91 13.07 -59.77
N ALA A 347 37.95 13.50 -60.59
CA ALA A 347 38.22 14.16 -61.86
C ALA A 347 38.97 15.49 -61.68
N ILE A 348 38.56 16.32 -60.71
CA ILE A 348 39.25 17.57 -60.38
C ILE A 348 40.66 17.29 -59.86
N ALA A 349 40.82 16.38 -58.91
CA ALA A 349 42.13 15.98 -58.38
C ALA A 349 43.05 15.47 -59.48
N SER A 350 42.54 14.59 -60.36
CA SER A 350 43.32 14.06 -61.49
C SER A 350 43.78 15.15 -62.46
N ARG A 351 42.95 16.18 -62.70
CA ARG A 351 43.31 17.33 -63.54
C ARG A 351 44.30 18.28 -62.88
N LEU A 352 44.19 18.51 -61.57
CA LEU A 352 45.13 19.34 -60.82
C LEU A 352 46.51 18.68 -60.75
N ILE A 353 46.56 17.37 -60.51
CA ILE A 353 47.80 16.57 -60.58
C ILE A 353 48.39 16.63 -62.00
N ALA A 354 47.59 16.46 -63.04
CA ALA A 354 48.07 16.53 -64.43
C ALA A 354 48.52 17.94 -64.87
N ALA A 355 48.14 18.98 -64.12
CA ALA A 355 48.50 20.37 -64.37
C ALA A 355 49.62 20.89 -63.45
N ASP A 356 50.25 20.04 -62.63
CA ASP A 356 51.26 20.40 -61.62
C ASP A 356 50.80 21.53 -60.65
N LEU A 357 49.50 21.56 -60.34
CA LEU A 357 48.92 22.53 -59.40
C LEU A 357 48.74 21.98 -57.97
N LEU A 358 49.15 20.72 -57.75
CA LEU A 358 49.15 19.98 -56.48
C LEU A 358 50.45 19.18 -56.38
#